data_AF-A0A167CH84-F1
#
_entry.id   AF-A0A167CH84-F1
#
_cell.length_a   1.000
_cell.length_b   1.000
_cell.length_c   1.000
_cell.angle_alpha   90.00
_cell.angle_beta   90.00
_cell.angle_gamma   90.00
#
_symmetry.space_group_name_H-M   'P 1'
#
loop_
_entity.id
_entity.type
_entity.pdbx_description
1 polymer ?
#
loop_
_entity_poly.entity_id
_entity_poly.type
_entity_poly.pdbx_seq_one_letter_code
_entity_poly.pdbx_strand_id
1 'polypeptide(L)'
;MDSDEDFMSQLSSDDEIMPDSADDLSDADFDDEDFDEPDPDFGLSPKELGRKKTQAHVVPFRVYEPTDIQKQQDEMISEVNMILDMGKEDAAIMLRHFRWNKERLLEDYMDRPEKVLEAAGLNSNTNNLPKLEAVPGFSARLDKDIAIKTEKKMVQLQTTSGMSWIEVQYLNAASQALQTCRQTLKWTYAFAFYLAKTNLTEIFEDNQKDLEMAVENLSEMFEKPIQELSDSKLKVDIMDKTSYCNKRRIILLEDTADNLAKGKWTFNSELTAPASVLAAPPARQ
;
A
#
# COMPACT_ATOMS: atom_id res chain seq x y z
N MET A 1 23.57 -38.83 58.34
CA MET A 1 23.66 -37.55 57.60
C MET A 1 22.67 -37.69 56.44
N ASP A 2 21.36 -37.73 56.68
CA ASP A 2 20.49 -36.76 57.39
C ASP A 2 20.71 -35.34 56.82
N SER A 3 19.75 -34.62 56.24
CA SER A 3 18.30 -34.64 56.45
C SER A 3 17.50 -34.17 55.22
N ASP A 4 16.26 -34.63 55.15
CA ASP A 4 15.12 -34.14 54.37
C ASP A 4 14.74 -32.69 54.75
N GLU A 5 13.99 -31.99 53.89
CA GLU A 5 12.73 -31.33 54.29
C GLU A 5 11.93 -30.78 53.10
N ASP A 6 10.70 -31.30 53.02
CA ASP A 6 9.56 -30.86 52.23
C ASP A 6 9.10 -29.44 52.59
N PHE A 7 8.58 -28.69 51.61
CA PHE A 7 7.37 -27.91 51.88
C PHE A 7 6.49 -27.75 50.63
N MET A 8 5.22 -28.07 50.84
CA MET A 8 4.16 -28.20 49.86
C MET A 8 3.50 -26.86 49.45
N SER A 9 2.91 -26.92 48.25
CA SER A 9 1.78 -26.19 47.67
C SER A 9 0.92 -25.27 48.55
N GLN A 10 0.34 -24.22 47.95
CA GLN A 10 -1.12 -24.06 47.93
C GLN A 10 -1.68 -23.11 46.86
N LEU A 11 -2.77 -23.56 46.27
CA LEU A 11 -3.75 -22.88 45.40
C LEU A 11 -4.56 -21.84 46.19
N SER A 12 -5.06 -20.81 45.53
CA SER A 12 -6.23 -20.00 45.94
C SER A 12 -6.61 -19.15 44.71
N SER A 13 -7.76 -19.24 44.03
CA SER A 13 -9.15 -19.60 44.31
C SER A 13 -9.85 -18.72 45.36
N ASP A 14 -10.57 -17.75 44.79
CA ASP A 14 -11.92 -17.24 45.09
C ASP A 14 -12.27 -16.53 46.41
N ASP A 15 -13.24 -15.63 46.22
CA ASP A 15 -14.22 -15.04 47.14
C ASP A 15 -13.92 -13.76 47.97
N GLU A 16 -14.49 -12.66 47.46
CA GLU A 16 -15.73 -12.03 47.97
C GLU A 16 -15.74 -11.06 49.21
N ILE A 17 -16.46 -9.95 48.99
CA ILE A 17 -17.23 -9.06 49.90
C ILE A 17 -16.50 -8.04 50.81
N MET A 18 -16.88 -6.75 50.68
CA MET A 18 -17.59 -5.89 51.69
C MET A 18 -17.31 -4.36 51.54
N PRO A 19 -18.19 -3.47 52.06
CA PRO A 19 -18.82 -2.40 51.30
C PRO A 19 -18.61 -0.99 51.90
N ASP A 20 -19.30 0.01 51.33
CA ASP A 20 -20.26 0.90 52.02
C ASP A 20 -20.11 2.41 51.76
N SER A 21 -21.30 3.05 51.72
CA SER A 21 -21.66 4.45 51.94
C SER A 21 -21.50 5.46 50.78
N ALA A 22 -22.44 6.36 50.50
CA ALA A 22 -23.87 6.55 50.80
C ALA A 22 -24.33 7.81 50.01
N ASP A 23 -25.63 7.86 49.73
CA ASP A 23 -26.50 9.03 49.52
C ASP A 23 -26.33 9.94 48.28
N ASP A 24 -27.32 9.86 47.37
CA ASP A 24 -28.30 10.96 47.26
C ASP A 24 -29.66 10.45 46.76
N LEU A 25 -30.71 10.95 47.40
CA LEU A 25 -32.12 10.58 47.27
C LEU A 25 -32.83 11.57 46.33
N SER A 26 -33.71 11.07 45.46
CA SER A 26 -34.92 11.82 45.14
C SER A 26 -36.06 10.88 44.76
N ASP A 27 -36.96 10.78 45.74
CA ASP A 27 -38.29 10.19 45.76
C ASP A 27 -39.29 11.00 44.92
N ALA A 28 -40.13 10.31 44.14
CA ALA A 28 -41.43 10.79 43.68
C ALA A 28 -42.25 9.63 43.09
N ASP A 29 -43.01 8.97 43.96
CA ASP A 29 -44.22 8.19 43.63
C ASP A 29 -45.16 8.98 42.71
N PHE A 30 -45.67 8.35 41.65
CA PHE A 30 -47.01 8.66 41.13
C PHE A 30 -47.66 7.45 40.44
N ASP A 31 -48.75 7.03 41.07
CA ASP A 31 -49.83 6.08 40.78
C ASP A 31 -50.04 5.53 39.35
N ASP A 32 -50.39 4.23 39.34
CA ASP A 32 -51.13 3.49 38.33
C ASP A 32 -52.55 4.06 38.12
N GLU A 33 -52.91 4.41 36.89
CA GLU A 33 -54.31 4.38 36.43
C GLU A 33 -54.42 3.66 35.08
N ASP A 34 -55.17 2.56 35.10
CA ASP A 34 -55.69 1.80 33.96
C ASP A 34 -56.37 2.70 32.92
N PHE A 35 -55.95 2.60 31.66
CA PHE A 35 -56.80 2.97 30.53
C PHE A 35 -56.67 1.93 29.41
N ASP A 36 -57.52 0.91 29.47
CA ASP A 36 -57.81 -0.02 28.38
C ASP A 36 -58.53 0.75 27.25
N GLU A 37 -57.81 1.08 26.18
CA GLU A 37 -58.40 1.57 24.92
C GLU A 37 -58.07 0.57 23.80
N PRO A 38 -59.05 0.04 23.05
CA PRO A 38 -58.79 -0.98 22.04
C PRO A 38 -58.19 -0.33 20.77
N ASP A 39 -57.04 -0.82 20.33
CA ASP A 39 -56.42 -0.40 19.07
C ASP A 39 -57.38 -0.64 17.87
N PRO A 40 -57.60 0.35 17.00
CA PRO A 40 -58.40 0.18 15.80
C PRO A 40 -57.59 -0.57 14.75
N ASP A 41 -58.15 -1.70 14.30
CA ASP A 41 -57.75 -2.48 13.14
C ASP A 41 -57.44 -1.57 11.93
N PHE A 42 -56.16 -1.47 11.56
CA PHE A 42 -55.72 -0.88 10.30
C PHE A 42 -54.90 -1.89 9.50
N GLY A 43 -55.58 -2.49 8.53
CA GLY A 43 -55.11 -3.63 7.75
C GLY A 43 -53.83 -3.40 6.96
N LEU A 44 -52.98 -4.43 6.98
CA LEU A 44 -51.84 -4.57 6.08
C LEU A 44 -52.35 -4.70 4.64
N SER A 45 -52.11 -3.67 3.83
CA SER A 45 -52.32 -3.77 2.39
C SER A 45 -51.33 -4.79 1.80
N PRO A 46 -51.75 -5.73 0.93
CA PRO A 46 -50.86 -6.73 0.32
C PRO A 46 -49.74 -6.18 -0.59
N LYS A 47 -49.59 -4.84 -0.70
CA LYS A 47 -48.66 -4.18 -1.63
C LYS A 47 -47.23 -4.06 -1.11
N GLU A 48 -46.94 -4.43 0.14
CA GLU A 48 -45.59 -4.25 0.72
C GLU A 48 -44.69 -5.50 0.69
N LEU A 49 -45.18 -6.66 0.23
CA LEU A 49 -44.34 -7.87 0.08
C LEU A 49 -43.39 -7.87 -1.14
N GLY A 50 -43.25 -6.75 -1.84
CA GLY A 50 -42.55 -6.69 -3.14
C GLY A 50 -41.19 -5.98 -3.19
N ARG A 51 -40.70 -5.35 -2.11
CA ARG A 51 -39.39 -4.67 -2.16
C ARG A 51 -38.26 -5.62 -1.79
N LYS A 52 -37.68 -6.26 -2.79
CA LYS A 52 -36.36 -6.90 -2.66
C LYS A 52 -35.36 -5.84 -2.16
N LYS A 53 -34.87 -5.98 -0.93
CA LYS A 53 -33.71 -5.22 -0.43
C LYS A 53 -32.54 -5.51 -1.37
N THR A 54 -32.19 -4.56 -2.23
CA THR A 54 -30.92 -4.58 -2.96
C THR A 54 -29.81 -4.55 -1.92
N GLN A 55 -28.89 -5.52 -1.99
CA GLN A 55 -27.72 -5.59 -1.11
C GLN A 55 -26.99 -4.25 -1.12
N ALA A 56 -26.69 -3.70 0.07
CA ALA A 56 -26.11 -2.37 0.28
C ALA A 56 -24.66 -2.19 -0.26
N HIS A 57 -24.20 -3.08 -1.13
CA HIS A 57 -22.82 -3.14 -1.65
C HIS A 57 -22.76 -3.22 -3.18
N VAL A 58 -23.82 -2.84 -3.90
CA VAL A 58 -23.73 -2.65 -5.36
C VAL A 58 -23.83 -1.16 -5.62
N VAL A 59 -22.70 -0.46 -5.50
CA VAL A 59 -22.58 0.90 -6.01
C VAL A 59 -22.60 0.81 -7.54
N PRO A 60 -23.50 1.51 -8.24
CA PRO A 60 -23.47 1.55 -9.70
C PRO A 60 -22.12 2.11 -10.16
N PHE A 61 -21.40 1.34 -10.98
CA PHE A 61 -20.12 1.78 -11.55
C PHE A 61 -20.25 1.88 -13.07
N ARG A 62 -19.46 2.78 -13.66
CA ARG A 62 -19.31 2.92 -15.10
C ARG A 62 -17.84 2.69 -15.44
N VAL A 63 -17.59 1.76 -16.36
CA VAL A 63 -16.26 1.53 -16.91
C VAL A 63 -15.98 2.63 -17.94
N TYR A 64 -14.81 3.26 -17.84
CA TYR A 64 -14.34 4.29 -18.77
C TYR A 64 -13.13 3.78 -19.54
N GLU A 65 -13.12 4.01 -20.85
CA GLU A 65 -11.94 3.77 -21.68
C GLU A 65 -10.93 4.93 -21.56
N PRO A 66 -9.64 4.73 -21.92
CA PRO A 66 -8.65 5.81 -21.90
C PRO A 66 -9.08 7.05 -22.72
N THR A 67 -9.80 6.82 -23.82
CA THR A 67 -10.41 7.86 -24.67
C THR A 67 -11.50 8.65 -23.95
N ASP A 68 -12.32 7.98 -23.12
CA ASP A 68 -13.35 8.64 -22.31
C ASP A 68 -12.73 9.53 -21.23
N ILE A 69 -11.67 9.05 -20.58
CA ILE A 69 -10.95 9.81 -19.56
C ILE A 69 -10.30 11.03 -20.22
N GLN A 70 -9.65 10.86 -21.37
CA GLN A 70 -9.02 11.96 -22.08
C GLN A 70 -10.04 13.03 -22.50
N LYS A 71 -11.20 12.60 -23.02
CA LYS A 71 -12.29 13.52 -23.36
C LYS A 71 -12.79 14.29 -22.13
N GLN A 72 -12.99 13.62 -20.99
CA GLN A 72 -13.40 14.29 -19.75
C GLN A 72 -12.35 15.27 -19.24
N GLN A 73 -11.07 14.92 -19.36
CA GLN A 73 -9.96 15.81 -19.02
C GLN A 73 -9.97 17.05 -19.90
N ASP A 74 -10.10 16.88 -21.22
CA ASP A 74 -10.15 17.98 -22.19
C ASP A 74 -11.36 18.89 -21.98
N GLU A 75 -12.52 18.31 -21.67
CA GLU A 75 -13.75 19.05 -21.32
C GLU A 75 -13.55 19.88 -20.05
N MET A 76 -13.05 19.28 -18.96
CA MET A 76 -12.76 20.01 -17.72
C MET A 76 -11.71 21.11 -17.91
N ILE A 77 -10.64 20.83 -18.67
CA ILE A 77 -9.63 21.82 -19.01
C ILE A 77 -10.26 22.98 -19.79
N SER A 78 -11.11 22.68 -20.76
CA SER A 78 -11.80 23.70 -21.56
C SER A 78 -12.76 24.54 -20.70
N GLU A 79 -13.49 23.91 -19.78
CA GLU A 79 -14.38 24.64 -18.86
C GLU A 79 -13.60 25.58 -17.94
N VAL A 80 -12.52 25.11 -17.32
CA VAL A 80 -11.67 25.94 -16.44
C VAL A 80 -11.00 27.06 -17.24
N ASN A 81 -10.51 26.76 -18.45
CA ASN A 81 -9.98 27.76 -19.37
C ASN A 81 -11.01 28.86 -19.66
N MET A 82 -12.26 28.50 -19.95
CA MET A 82 -13.32 29.47 -20.23
C MET A 82 -13.73 30.28 -18.99
N ILE A 83 -13.75 29.67 -17.80
CA ILE A 83 -14.19 30.35 -16.57
C ILE A 83 -13.10 31.30 -16.04
N LEU A 84 -11.84 30.87 -16.06
CA LEU A 84 -10.73 31.61 -15.46
C LEU A 84 -9.90 32.42 -16.49
N ASP A 85 -10.26 32.36 -17.77
CA ASP A 85 -9.59 33.05 -18.89
C ASP A 85 -8.06 32.86 -18.89
N MET A 86 -7.62 31.59 -18.78
CA MET A 86 -6.20 31.20 -18.74
C MET A 86 -5.84 30.23 -19.86
N GLY A 87 -4.55 30.01 -20.13
CA GLY A 87 -4.09 29.01 -21.10
C GLY A 87 -4.63 27.62 -20.79
N LYS A 88 -4.81 26.76 -21.82
CA LYS A 88 -5.25 25.37 -21.59
C LYS A 88 -4.25 24.58 -20.77
N GLU A 89 -2.99 24.92 -20.94
CA GLU A 89 -1.81 24.40 -20.28
C GLU A 89 -1.83 24.78 -18.79
N ASP A 90 -2.11 26.05 -18.50
CA ASP A 90 -2.24 26.58 -17.15
C ASP A 90 -3.46 25.95 -16.44
N ALA A 91 -4.61 25.89 -17.11
CA ALA A 91 -5.82 25.23 -16.61
C ALA A 91 -5.57 23.74 -16.30
N ALA A 92 -4.81 23.03 -17.15
CA ALA A 92 -4.44 21.64 -16.92
C ALA A 92 -3.51 21.48 -15.71
N ILE A 93 -2.54 22.39 -15.53
CA ILE A 93 -1.65 22.39 -14.35
C ILE A 93 -2.45 22.63 -13.07
N MET A 94 -3.39 23.58 -13.10
CA MET A 94 -4.29 23.88 -11.98
C MET A 94 -5.15 22.68 -11.63
N LEU A 95 -5.82 22.08 -12.61
CA LEU A 95 -6.60 20.86 -12.39
C LEU A 95 -5.76 19.73 -11.81
N ARG A 96 -4.50 19.56 -12.26
CA ARG A 96 -3.59 18.56 -11.69
C ARG A 96 -3.22 18.86 -10.23
N HIS A 97 -2.94 20.13 -9.89
CA HIS A 97 -2.64 20.54 -8.51
C HIS A 97 -3.83 20.24 -7.58
N PHE A 98 -5.05 20.50 -8.05
CA PHE A 98 -6.30 20.25 -7.31
C PHE A 98 -6.83 18.83 -7.48
N ARG A 99 -6.03 17.88 -8.00
CA ARG A 99 -6.41 16.47 -8.21
C ARG A 99 -7.72 16.30 -8.99
N TRP A 100 -7.92 17.12 -10.02
CA TRP A 100 -9.11 17.17 -10.87
C TRP A 100 -10.41 17.56 -10.15
N ASN A 101 -10.32 18.19 -8.97
CA ASN A 101 -11.47 18.77 -8.28
C ASN A 101 -11.71 20.21 -8.77
N LYS A 102 -12.57 20.35 -9.78
CA LYS A 102 -12.93 21.64 -10.39
C LYS A 102 -13.58 22.61 -9.40
N GLU A 103 -14.49 22.13 -8.56
CA GLU A 103 -15.25 22.98 -7.63
C GLU A 103 -14.32 23.65 -6.63
N ARG A 104 -13.47 22.85 -5.98
CA ARG A 104 -12.49 23.37 -5.03
C ARG A 104 -11.48 24.32 -5.68
N LEU A 105 -11.05 24.00 -6.91
CA LEU A 105 -10.17 24.88 -7.66
C LEU A 105 -10.81 26.26 -7.87
N LEU A 106 -12.06 26.31 -8.35
CA LEU A 106 -12.74 27.57 -8.61
C LEU A 106 -12.99 28.36 -7.32
N GLU A 107 -13.39 27.70 -6.24
CA GLU A 107 -13.60 28.34 -4.93
C GLU A 107 -12.29 28.95 -4.40
N ASP A 108 -11.23 28.15 -4.28
CA ASP A 108 -9.94 28.60 -3.76
C ASP A 108 -9.31 29.69 -4.66
N TYR A 109 -9.49 29.60 -5.98
CA TYR A 109 -8.99 30.59 -6.93
C TYR A 109 -9.73 31.92 -6.84
N MET A 110 -11.06 31.91 -6.71
CA MET A 110 -11.85 33.13 -6.60
C MET A 110 -11.56 33.88 -5.29
N ASP A 111 -11.23 33.15 -4.22
CA ASP A 111 -10.83 33.77 -2.95
C ASP A 111 -9.41 34.34 -3.00
N ARG A 112 -8.43 33.57 -3.53
CA ARG A 112 -7.00 33.91 -3.44
C ARG A 112 -6.22 33.51 -4.71
N PRO A 113 -6.42 34.21 -5.83
CA PRO A 113 -5.89 33.79 -7.13
C PRO A 113 -4.36 33.72 -7.15
N GLU A 114 -3.66 34.72 -6.59
CA GLU A 114 -2.19 34.76 -6.61
C GLU A 114 -1.55 33.61 -5.84
N LYS A 115 -2.09 33.28 -4.65
CA LYS A 115 -1.56 32.18 -3.83
C LYS A 115 -1.78 30.83 -4.50
N VAL A 116 -2.91 30.66 -5.17
CA VAL A 116 -3.22 29.41 -5.87
C VAL A 116 -2.32 29.24 -7.09
N LEU A 117 -2.11 30.30 -7.87
CA LEU A 117 -1.18 30.29 -9.01
C LEU A 117 0.25 30.02 -8.57
N GLU A 118 0.70 30.64 -7.47
CA GLU A 118 2.02 30.39 -6.88
C GLU A 118 2.16 28.93 -6.41
N ALA A 119 1.17 28.41 -5.69
CA ALA A 119 1.18 27.02 -5.21
C ALA A 119 1.15 26.00 -6.37
N ALA A 120 0.48 26.33 -7.47
CA ALA A 120 0.47 25.53 -8.69
C ALA A 120 1.75 25.67 -9.53
N GLY A 121 2.63 26.63 -9.20
CA GLY A 121 3.88 26.89 -9.92
C GLY A 121 3.69 27.68 -11.22
N LEU A 122 2.59 28.41 -11.36
CA LEU A 122 2.23 29.22 -12.54
C LEU A 122 2.62 30.70 -12.39
N ASN A 123 3.74 30.98 -11.72
CA ASN A 123 4.19 32.36 -11.54
C ASN A 123 4.70 32.97 -12.86
N SER A 124 4.42 34.25 -13.08
CA SER A 124 4.77 34.97 -14.33
C SER A 124 6.28 35.19 -14.57
N ASN A 125 7.15 34.60 -13.74
CA ASN A 125 8.60 34.75 -13.81
C ASN A 125 9.31 33.40 -13.94
N THR A 126 8.96 32.63 -14.97
CA THR A 126 9.70 31.42 -15.37
C THR A 126 10.94 31.76 -16.21
N ASN A 127 11.81 32.64 -15.72
CA ASN A 127 13.14 32.82 -16.33
C ASN A 127 14.16 31.77 -15.83
N ASN A 128 13.74 30.92 -14.90
CA ASN A 128 14.54 29.79 -14.41
C ASN A 128 13.91 28.48 -14.87
N LEU A 129 14.70 27.68 -15.59
CA LEU A 129 14.35 26.31 -15.95
C LEU A 129 13.90 25.54 -14.69
N PRO A 130 12.84 24.72 -14.77
CA PRO A 130 12.42 23.88 -13.67
C PRO A 130 13.59 23.03 -13.18
N LYS A 131 13.94 23.19 -11.90
CA LYS A 131 14.96 22.37 -11.26
C LYS A 131 14.31 21.07 -10.82
N LEU A 132 14.87 19.95 -11.27
CA LEU A 132 14.48 18.63 -10.79
C LEU A 132 14.73 18.55 -9.29
N GLU A 133 13.67 18.70 -8.50
CA GLU A 133 13.79 18.62 -7.06
C GLU A 133 13.71 17.17 -6.59
N ALA A 134 14.61 16.85 -5.66
CA ALA A 134 14.67 15.52 -5.13
C ALA A 134 13.67 15.30 -4.00
N VAL A 135 12.50 14.70 -4.30
CA VAL A 135 11.61 14.12 -3.29
C VAL A 135 12.40 13.23 -2.30
N PRO A 136 12.47 13.62 -1.01
CA PRO A 136 13.11 12.83 0.03
C PRO A 136 12.44 11.46 0.20
N GLY A 137 13.23 10.41 0.46
CA GLY A 137 12.70 9.06 0.68
C GLY A 137 12.22 8.33 -0.58
N PHE A 138 12.42 8.88 -1.79
CA PHE A 138 12.09 8.15 -3.01
C PHE A 138 12.97 6.89 -3.15
N SER A 139 12.34 5.71 -3.17
CA SER A 139 13.04 4.43 -3.06
C SER A 139 14.14 4.25 -4.13
N ALA A 140 13.94 4.75 -5.35
CA ALA A 140 14.95 4.63 -6.42
C ALA A 140 16.21 5.47 -6.14
N ARG A 141 16.09 6.58 -5.40
CA ARG A 141 17.26 7.33 -4.92
C ARG A 141 17.99 6.57 -3.82
N LEU A 142 17.24 5.97 -2.90
CA LEU A 142 17.81 5.15 -1.84
C LEU A 142 18.59 3.96 -2.41
N ASP A 143 18.04 3.28 -3.42
CA ASP A 143 18.70 2.18 -4.13
C ASP A 143 20.01 2.64 -4.80
N LYS A 144 20.00 3.80 -5.46
CA LYS A 144 21.18 4.43 -6.06
C LYS A 144 22.23 4.80 -5.02
N ASP A 145 21.81 5.39 -3.90
CA ASP A 145 22.70 5.80 -2.82
C ASP A 145 23.36 4.60 -2.15
N ILE A 146 22.63 3.49 -1.96
CA ILE A 146 23.17 2.22 -1.46
C ILE A 146 24.23 1.68 -2.42
N ALA A 147 23.98 1.70 -3.73
CA ALA A 147 24.96 1.25 -4.73
C ALA A 147 26.26 2.06 -4.64
N ILE A 148 26.15 3.39 -4.62
CA ILE A 148 27.29 4.31 -4.53
C ILE A 148 28.05 4.11 -3.21
N LYS A 149 27.34 3.99 -2.08
CA LYS A 149 27.95 3.72 -0.77
C LYS A 149 28.68 2.37 -0.77
N THR A 150 28.08 1.33 -1.34
CA THR A 150 28.66 0.00 -1.44
C THR A 150 29.98 0.03 -2.21
N GLU A 151 30.02 0.68 -3.36
CA GLU A 151 31.25 0.83 -4.15
C GLU A 151 32.36 1.51 -3.34
N LYS A 152 32.03 2.61 -2.65
CA LYS A 152 32.98 3.31 -1.76
C LYS A 152 33.49 2.40 -0.64
N LYS A 153 32.61 1.64 0.01
CA LYS A 153 32.97 0.67 1.07
C LYS A 153 33.90 -0.42 0.52
N MET A 154 33.63 -0.93 -0.68
CA MET A 154 34.47 -1.95 -1.33
C MET A 154 35.88 -1.45 -1.65
N VAL A 155 36.01 -0.22 -2.18
CA VAL A 155 37.33 0.38 -2.46
C VAL A 155 38.10 0.64 -1.15
N GLN A 156 37.40 1.10 -0.11
CA GLN A 156 38.02 1.36 1.19
C GLN A 156 38.51 0.07 1.88
N LEU A 157 37.75 -1.03 1.79
CA LEU A 157 38.16 -2.34 2.31
C LEU A 157 39.38 -2.90 1.58
N GLN A 158 39.46 -2.71 0.27
CA GLN A 158 40.64 -3.10 -0.51
C GLN A 158 41.89 -2.32 -0.08
N THR A 159 41.74 -1.01 0.14
CA THR A 159 42.87 -0.12 0.46
C THR A 159 43.32 -0.24 1.91
N THR A 160 42.38 -0.37 2.86
CA THR A 160 42.65 -0.26 4.30
C THR A 160 42.92 -1.61 4.94
N SER A 161 42.15 -2.64 4.57
CA SER A 161 42.24 -3.97 5.17
C SER A 161 43.07 -4.95 4.34
N GLY A 162 43.57 -4.51 3.18
CA GLY A 162 44.36 -5.34 2.25
C GLY A 162 43.55 -6.45 1.57
N MET A 163 42.22 -6.38 1.61
CA MET A 163 41.32 -7.37 1.03
C MET A 163 41.44 -7.35 -0.51
N SER A 164 41.51 -8.52 -1.14
CA SER A 164 41.56 -8.62 -2.60
C SER A 164 40.24 -8.16 -3.22
N TRP A 165 40.31 -7.70 -4.48
CA TRP A 165 39.13 -7.33 -5.27
C TRP A 165 38.07 -8.43 -5.32
N ILE A 166 38.48 -9.71 -5.30
CA ILE A 166 37.57 -10.86 -5.27
C ILE A 166 36.88 -11.03 -3.91
N GLU A 167 37.57 -10.68 -2.82
CA GLU A 167 37.09 -10.92 -1.46
C GLU A 167 36.00 -9.95 -1.05
N VAL A 168 35.91 -8.78 -1.70
CA VAL A 168 34.87 -7.76 -1.48
C VAL A 168 33.65 -7.90 -2.39
N GLN A 169 33.68 -8.80 -3.40
CA GLN A 169 32.57 -8.95 -4.35
C GLN A 169 31.24 -9.35 -3.69
N TYR A 170 31.27 -9.96 -2.51
CA TYR A 170 30.05 -10.31 -1.77
C TYR A 170 29.19 -9.08 -1.44
N LEU A 171 29.81 -7.90 -1.22
CA LEU A 171 29.08 -6.66 -0.97
C LEU A 171 28.34 -6.16 -2.22
N ASN A 172 28.99 -6.26 -3.39
CA ASN A 172 28.36 -5.91 -4.66
C ASN A 172 27.18 -6.85 -4.95
N ALA A 173 27.39 -8.17 -4.78
CA ALA A 173 26.35 -9.16 -4.95
C ALA A 173 25.16 -8.92 -4.00
N ALA A 174 25.42 -8.60 -2.73
CA ALA A 174 24.41 -8.24 -1.75
C ALA A 174 23.62 -6.98 -2.18
N SER A 175 24.31 -5.95 -2.67
CA SER A 175 23.68 -4.70 -3.12
C SER A 175 22.79 -4.93 -4.35
N GLN A 176 23.26 -5.72 -5.32
CA GLN A 176 22.47 -6.08 -6.50
C GLN A 176 21.25 -6.91 -6.13
N ALA A 177 21.40 -7.89 -5.23
CA ALA A 177 20.29 -8.69 -4.74
C ALA A 177 19.23 -7.82 -4.04
N LEU A 178 19.65 -6.91 -3.16
CA LEU A 178 18.76 -5.98 -2.46
C LEU A 178 17.95 -5.12 -3.44
N GLN A 179 18.63 -4.50 -4.42
CA GLN A 179 17.97 -3.68 -5.45
C GLN A 179 16.97 -4.49 -6.28
N THR A 180 17.35 -5.72 -6.67
CA THR A 180 16.49 -6.59 -7.47
C THR A 180 15.27 -7.04 -6.67
N CYS A 181 15.44 -7.45 -5.41
CA CYS A 181 14.34 -7.79 -4.50
C CYS A 181 13.38 -6.61 -4.32
N ARG A 182 13.89 -5.39 -4.06
CA ARG A 182 13.08 -4.16 -3.94
C ARG A 182 12.32 -3.81 -5.22
N GLN A 183 12.96 -3.97 -6.38
CA GLN A 183 12.29 -3.75 -7.66
C GLN A 183 11.15 -4.75 -7.88
N THR A 184 11.37 -6.01 -7.51
CA THR A 184 10.31 -7.02 -7.53
C THR A 184 9.16 -6.62 -6.59
N LEU A 185 9.43 -6.20 -5.36
CA LEU A 185 8.41 -5.76 -4.40
C LEU A 185 7.53 -4.61 -4.92
N LYS A 186 8.11 -3.62 -5.62
CA LYS A 186 7.32 -2.55 -6.27
C LYS A 186 6.24 -3.12 -7.19
N TRP A 187 6.61 -4.15 -7.96
CA TRP A 187 5.68 -4.81 -8.88
C TRP A 187 4.74 -5.79 -8.18
N THR A 188 5.12 -6.38 -7.03
CA THR A 188 4.20 -7.23 -6.25
C THR A 188 3.03 -6.42 -5.71
N TYR A 189 3.26 -5.19 -5.22
CA TYR A 189 2.16 -4.31 -4.80
C TYR A 189 1.26 -3.89 -5.96
N ALA A 190 1.84 -3.57 -7.11
CA ALA A 190 1.06 -3.25 -8.31
C ALA A 190 0.21 -4.44 -8.78
N PHE A 191 0.76 -5.65 -8.72
CA PHE A 191 0.05 -6.88 -9.04
C PHE A 191 -1.08 -7.16 -8.03
N ALA A 192 -0.78 -7.10 -6.73
CA ALA A 192 -1.71 -7.33 -5.63
C ALA A 192 -2.93 -6.40 -5.69
N PHE A 193 -2.75 -5.14 -6.07
CA PHE A 193 -3.83 -4.16 -6.20
C PHE A 193 -4.97 -4.64 -7.11
N TYR A 194 -4.65 -5.37 -8.18
CA TYR A 194 -5.64 -5.86 -9.13
C TYR A 194 -6.18 -7.27 -8.81
N LEU A 195 -5.62 -7.96 -7.82
CA LEU A 195 -6.02 -9.32 -7.48
C LEU A 195 -7.33 -9.37 -6.68
N ALA A 196 -8.22 -10.29 -7.05
CA ALA A 196 -9.40 -10.60 -6.26
C ALA A 196 -9.04 -11.49 -5.07
N LYS A 197 -9.62 -11.21 -3.91
CA LYS A 197 -9.31 -11.94 -2.67
C LYS A 197 -9.72 -13.41 -2.79
N THR A 198 -8.73 -14.30 -2.68
CA THR A 198 -8.87 -15.76 -2.70
C THR A 198 -7.81 -16.41 -1.81
N ASN A 199 -7.90 -17.71 -1.54
CA ASN A 199 -6.86 -18.43 -0.81
C ASN A 199 -5.49 -18.34 -1.50
N LEU A 200 -5.47 -18.21 -2.83
CA LEU A 200 -4.23 -18.06 -3.60
C LEU A 200 -3.60 -16.68 -3.38
N THR A 201 -4.40 -15.62 -3.23
CA THR A 201 -3.86 -14.29 -2.91
C THR A 201 -3.31 -14.22 -1.50
N GLU A 202 -3.90 -14.93 -0.53
CA GLU A 202 -3.33 -15.02 0.83
C GLU A 202 -1.94 -15.66 0.81
N ILE A 203 -1.75 -16.76 0.06
CA ILE A 203 -0.44 -17.40 -0.10
C ILE A 203 0.58 -16.44 -0.76
N PHE A 204 0.14 -15.67 -1.76
CA PHE A 204 0.98 -14.65 -2.38
C PHE A 204 1.38 -13.54 -1.41
N GLU A 205 0.44 -13.04 -0.61
CA GLU A 205 0.70 -12.00 0.39
C GLU A 205 1.68 -12.49 1.46
N ASP A 206 1.57 -13.75 1.90
CA ASP A 206 2.54 -14.34 2.82
C ASP A 206 3.93 -14.48 2.18
N ASN A 207 3.98 -14.91 0.92
CA ASN A 207 5.23 -14.94 0.17
C ASN A 207 5.86 -13.56 -0.01
N GLN A 208 5.04 -12.53 -0.18
CA GLN A 208 5.44 -11.13 -0.26
C GLN A 208 6.01 -10.63 1.07
N LYS A 209 5.31 -10.86 2.20
CA LYS A 209 5.79 -10.50 3.55
C LYS A 209 7.14 -11.14 3.86
N ASP A 210 7.32 -12.41 3.50
CA ASP A 210 8.60 -13.09 3.68
C ASP A 210 9.73 -12.42 2.89
N LEU A 211 9.44 -11.97 1.66
CA LEU A 211 10.42 -11.24 0.84
C LEU A 211 10.71 -9.85 1.43
N GLU A 212 9.70 -9.13 1.91
CA GLU A 212 9.86 -7.83 2.58
C GLU A 212 10.78 -7.95 3.79
N MET A 213 10.51 -8.91 4.68
CA MET A 213 11.35 -9.18 5.84
C MET A 213 12.79 -9.55 5.43
N ALA A 214 12.98 -10.36 4.39
CA ALA A 214 14.30 -10.69 3.89
C ALA A 214 15.05 -9.47 3.33
N VAL A 215 14.35 -8.56 2.65
CA VAL A 215 14.87 -7.29 2.13
C VAL A 215 15.31 -6.37 3.26
N GLU A 216 14.48 -6.19 4.29
CA GLU A 216 14.80 -5.35 5.44
C GLU A 216 16.03 -5.89 6.18
N ASN A 217 16.04 -7.18 6.51
CA ASN A 217 17.18 -7.86 7.15
C ASN A 217 18.50 -7.72 6.36
N LEU A 218 18.45 -7.78 5.03
CA LEU A 218 19.63 -7.58 4.19
C LEU A 218 20.04 -6.10 4.15
N SER A 219 19.07 -5.18 4.14
CA SER A 219 19.34 -3.74 4.11
C SER A 219 20.04 -3.25 5.37
N GLU A 220 19.69 -3.79 6.54
CA GLU A 220 20.36 -3.48 7.82
C GLU A 220 21.86 -3.78 7.78
N MET A 221 22.29 -4.78 7.02
CA MET A 221 23.71 -5.11 6.90
C MET A 221 24.53 -3.99 6.27
N PHE A 222 23.91 -3.14 5.44
CA PHE A 222 24.58 -1.99 4.83
C PHE A 222 24.77 -0.81 5.78
N GLU A 223 24.08 -0.79 6.92
CA GLU A 223 24.24 0.23 7.96
C GLU A 223 25.41 -0.09 8.91
N LYS A 224 25.95 -1.31 8.87
CA LYS A 224 27.11 -1.72 9.68
C LYS A 224 28.39 -0.94 9.30
N PRO A 225 29.26 -0.64 10.29
CA PRO A 225 30.50 0.10 10.06
C PRO A 225 31.49 -0.73 9.23
N ILE A 226 32.31 -0.04 8.43
CA ILE A 226 33.21 -0.67 7.46
C ILE A 226 34.24 -1.58 8.12
N GLN A 227 34.68 -1.21 9.33
CA GLN A 227 35.68 -1.94 10.11
C GLN A 227 35.20 -3.36 10.47
N GLU A 228 33.88 -3.55 10.63
CA GLU A 228 33.30 -4.86 10.94
C GLU A 228 33.13 -5.73 9.69
N LEU A 229 33.10 -5.14 8.48
CA LEU A 229 32.89 -5.88 7.22
C LEU A 229 34.07 -6.77 6.83
N SER A 230 35.23 -6.63 7.48
CA SER A 230 36.34 -7.58 7.37
C SER A 230 36.22 -8.80 8.28
N ASP A 231 35.27 -8.81 9.23
CA ASP A 231 35.02 -9.99 10.05
C ASP A 231 34.41 -11.12 9.21
N SER A 232 35.03 -12.30 9.31
CA SER A 232 34.61 -13.51 8.60
C SER A 232 33.18 -13.90 8.96
N LYS A 233 32.76 -13.73 10.22
CA LYS A 233 31.39 -14.05 10.64
C LYS A 233 30.38 -13.13 9.97
N LEU A 234 30.65 -11.82 9.95
CA LEU A 234 29.76 -10.87 9.33
C LEU A 234 29.66 -11.07 7.81
N LYS A 235 30.78 -11.40 7.15
CA LYS A 235 30.79 -11.75 5.73
C LYS A 235 29.87 -12.93 5.42
N VAL A 236 29.95 -14.01 6.20
CA VAL A 236 29.07 -15.19 6.03
C VAL A 236 27.60 -14.80 6.23
N ASP A 237 27.28 -14.04 7.28
CA ASP A 237 25.90 -13.59 7.53
C ASP A 237 25.34 -12.74 6.37
N ILE A 238 26.14 -11.83 5.81
CA ILE A 238 25.75 -11.05 4.63
C ILE A 238 25.48 -11.96 3.42
N MET A 239 26.34 -12.96 3.18
CA MET A 239 26.17 -13.91 2.08
C MET A 239 24.93 -14.79 2.24
N ASP A 240 24.64 -15.23 3.47
CA ASP A 240 23.47 -16.04 3.78
C ASP A 240 22.18 -15.24 3.60
N LYS A 241 22.12 -14.01 4.13
CA LYS A 241 20.97 -13.11 3.92
C LYS A 241 20.77 -12.76 2.45
N THR A 242 21.86 -12.55 1.70
CA THR A 242 21.82 -12.31 0.25
C THR A 242 21.21 -13.52 -0.48
N SER A 243 21.65 -14.73 -0.15
CA SER A 243 21.14 -15.97 -0.73
C SER A 243 19.66 -16.18 -0.38
N TYR A 244 19.28 -15.87 0.86
CA TYR A 244 17.90 -15.97 1.33
C TYR A 244 16.96 -14.99 0.61
N CYS A 245 17.34 -13.71 0.44
CA CYS A 245 16.54 -12.73 -0.33
C CYS A 245 16.30 -13.22 -1.76
N ASN A 246 17.36 -13.67 -2.43
CA ASN A 246 17.26 -14.21 -3.78
C ASN A 246 16.32 -15.42 -3.85
N LYS A 247 16.43 -16.35 -2.90
CA LYS A 247 15.56 -17.53 -2.83
C LYS A 247 14.10 -17.13 -2.61
N ARG A 248 13.81 -16.22 -1.67
CA ARG A 248 12.45 -15.72 -1.43
C ARG A 248 11.85 -15.04 -2.65
N ARG A 249 12.66 -14.23 -3.34
CA ARG A 249 12.26 -13.58 -4.59
C ARG A 249 11.92 -14.60 -5.67
N ILE A 250 12.73 -15.63 -5.85
CA ILE A 250 12.49 -16.69 -6.84
C ILE A 250 11.20 -17.44 -6.52
N ILE A 251 11.00 -17.87 -5.27
CA ILE A 251 9.78 -18.56 -4.84
C ILE A 251 8.53 -17.74 -5.16
N LEU A 252 8.53 -16.44 -4.82
CA LEU A 252 7.41 -15.54 -5.11
C LEU A 252 7.14 -15.47 -6.62
N LEU A 253 8.18 -15.28 -7.43
CA LEU A 253 8.05 -15.14 -8.88
C LEU A 253 7.63 -16.45 -9.56
N GLU A 254 8.20 -17.58 -9.16
CA GLU A 254 7.87 -18.90 -9.71
C GLU A 254 6.42 -19.26 -9.40
N ASP A 255 5.99 -19.18 -8.14
CA ASP A 255 4.60 -19.46 -7.76
C ASP A 255 3.62 -18.52 -8.49
N THR A 256 3.95 -17.23 -8.59
CA THR A 256 3.12 -16.27 -9.31
C THR A 256 3.01 -16.61 -10.80
N ALA A 257 4.14 -16.89 -11.46
CA ALA A 257 4.19 -17.21 -12.88
C ALA A 257 3.48 -18.54 -13.20
N ASP A 258 3.66 -19.55 -12.36
CA ASP A 258 3.03 -20.86 -12.50
C ASP A 258 1.50 -20.76 -12.42
N ASN A 259 0.98 -20.01 -11.45
CA ASN A 259 -0.45 -19.81 -11.28
C ASN A 259 -1.04 -18.91 -12.38
N LEU A 260 -0.24 -17.99 -12.93
CA LEU A 260 -0.63 -17.19 -14.09
C LEU A 260 -0.72 -18.04 -15.36
N ALA A 261 0.27 -18.90 -15.63
CA ALA A 261 0.26 -19.81 -16.77
C ALA A 261 -0.91 -20.82 -16.70
N LYS A 262 -1.32 -21.20 -15.49
CA LYS A 262 -2.47 -22.09 -15.24
C LYS A 262 -3.82 -21.36 -15.23
N GLY A 263 -3.85 -20.03 -15.39
CA GLY A 263 -5.08 -19.23 -15.38
C GLY A 263 -5.80 -19.24 -14.02
N LYS A 264 -5.08 -19.43 -12.91
CA LYS A 264 -5.66 -19.56 -11.56
C LYS A 264 -5.91 -18.21 -10.87
N TRP A 265 -5.26 -17.15 -11.33
CA TRP A 265 -5.47 -15.81 -10.78
C TRP A 265 -6.83 -15.27 -11.17
N THR A 266 -7.50 -14.66 -10.20
CA THR A 266 -8.72 -13.89 -10.40
C THR A 266 -8.40 -12.42 -10.13
N PHE A 267 -8.91 -11.53 -10.97
CA PHE A 267 -8.62 -10.10 -10.91
C PHE A 267 -9.92 -9.32 -10.68
N ASN A 268 -9.86 -8.24 -9.90
CA ASN A 268 -11.02 -7.38 -9.59
C ASN A 268 -11.48 -6.56 -10.80
N SER A 269 -10.59 -6.34 -11.76
CA SER A 269 -10.92 -5.74 -13.04
C SER A 269 -11.28 -6.83 -14.04
N GLU A 270 -12.40 -6.67 -14.75
CA GLU A 270 -12.58 -7.32 -16.05
C GLU A 270 -11.44 -6.82 -16.96
N LEU A 271 -10.33 -7.54 -16.99
CA LEU A 271 -9.34 -7.40 -18.05
C LEU A 271 -10.00 -7.95 -19.30
N THR A 272 -10.82 -7.14 -19.96
CA THR A 272 -11.22 -7.37 -21.34
C THR A 272 -9.94 -7.44 -22.14
N ALA A 273 -9.47 -8.66 -22.39
CA ALA A 273 -8.51 -8.90 -23.44
C ALA A 273 -9.06 -8.23 -24.71
N PRO A 274 -8.29 -7.40 -25.43
CA PRO A 274 -8.76 -6.91 -26.71
C PRO A 274 -9.07 -8.15 -27.55
N ALA A 275 -10.33 -8.25 -27.99
CA ALA A 275 -10.81 -9.30 -28.86
C ALA A 275 -10.17 -9.15 -30.25
N SER A 276 -8.88 -9.47 -30.36
CA SER A 276 -8.19 -9.63 -31.65
C SER A 276 -6.91 -10.46 -31.50
N VAL A 277 -7.03 -11.72 -31.07
CA VAL A 277 -6.10 -12.75 -31.53
C VAL A 277 -6.91 -13.78 -32.29
N LEU A 278 -7.21 -13.41 -33.53
CA LEU A 278 -7.35 -14.24 -34.72
C LEU A 278 -7.60 -15.73 -34.44
N ALA A 279 -8.88 -16.12 -34.55
CA ALA A 279 -9.22 -17.47 -34.96
C ALA A 279 -8.50 -17.77 -36.29
N ALA A 280 -7.51 -18.65 -36.25
CA ALA A 280 -6.96 -19.23 -37.46
C ALA A 280 -8.07 -20.04 -38.15
N PRO A 281 -8.39 -19.78 -39.43
CA PRO A 281 -9.37 -20.59 -40.14
C PRO A 281 -8.80 -22.00 -40.35
N PRO A 282 -9.63 -23.05 -40.30
CA PRO A 282 -9.16 -24.42 -40.48
C PRO A 282 -8.61 -24.62 -41.89
N ALA A 283 -7.44 -25.25 -41.97
CA ALA A 283 -6.81 -25.64 -43.21
C ALA A 283 -7.78 -26.48 -44.05
N ARG A 284 -8.16 -25.98 -45.22
CA ARG A 284 -8.80 -26.81 -46.26
C ARG A 284 -7.73 -27.69 -46.89
N GLN A 285 -8.11 -28.96 -47.06
CA GLN A 285 -7.38 -30.02 -47.76
C GLN A 285 -6.97 -29.62 -49.18
#